data_AF-A0AAU6Z5A3-F1
#
_entry.id   AF-A0AAU6Z5A3-F1
#
_cell.length_a   1.000
_cell.length_b   1.000
_cell.length_c   1.000
_cell.angle_alpha   90.00
_cell.angle_beta   90.00
_cell.angle_gamma   90.00
#
_symmetry.space_group_name_H-M   'P 1'
#
loop_
_entity.id
_entity.type
_entity.pdbx_description
1 polymer ?
#
loop_
_entity_poly.entity_id
_entity_poly.type
_entity_poly.pdbx_seq_one_letter_code
_entity_poly.pdbx_strand_id
1 'polypeptide(L)'
;MSPEEIRAASRPGENLHPVMPPFWWAGYGAVGIDQGAYNDWEQSLQIVPLKRAGDSPLRQSLPALIAAWEGGLDTVIIVPYARYFARRTTTRHLLVSRSAHDNPAEFTRALGTRPERGGRKGLA
;
A
#
# COMPACT_ATOMS: atom_id res chain seq x y z
N MET A 1 24.07 8.94 12.04
CA MET A 1 24.27 7.87 11.04
C MET A 1 24.35 8.54 9.69
N SER A 2 25.41 8.30 8.93
CA SER A 2 25.61 8.89 7.61
C SER A 2 24.71 8.19 6.57
N PRO A 3 24.38 8.84 5.44
CA PRO A 3 23.69 8.19 4.32
C PRO A 3 24.43 6.98 3.73
N GLU A 4 25.74 6.88 3.98
CA GLU A 4 26.57 5.75 3.55
C GLU A 4 26.42 4.56 4.50
N GLU A 5 26.40 4.80 5.81
CA GLU A 5 26.13 3.79 6.84
C GLU A 5 24.73 3.17 6.67
N ILE A 6 23.70 3.98 6.38
CA ILE A 6 22.33 3.51 6.14
C ILE A 6 22.25 2.63 4.88
N ARG A 7 22.97 2.98 3.81
CA ARG A 7 23.02 2.19 2.57
C ARG A 7 23.80 0.89 2.72
N ALA A 8 24.86 0.89 3.54
CA ALA A 8 25.61 -0.32 3.83
C ALA A 8 24.77 -1.33 4.63
N ALA A 9 23.92 -0.82 5.52
CA ALA A 9 23.17 -1.61 6.50
C ALA A 9 21.73 -1.95 6.07
N SER A 10 21.26 -1.44 4.93
CA SER A 10 19.97 -1.78 4.32
C SER A 10 20.16 -2.03 2.82
N ARG A 11 19.90 -3.25 2.34
CA ARG A 11 20.01 -3.60 0.91
C ARG A 11 18.65 -4.01 0.33
N PRO A 12 18.40 -3.80 -0.99
CA PRO A 12 17.23 -4.35 -1.65
C PRO A 12 17.18 -5.88 -1.48
N GLY A 13 16.04 -6.41 -1.02
CA GLY A 13 15.85 -7.86 -0.82
C GLY A 13 16.22 -8.37 0.58
N GLU A 14 16.81 -7.55 1.45
CA GLU A 14 16.95 -7.85 2.86
C GLU A 14 15.75 -7.38 3.68
N ASN A 15 15.55 -7.99 4.85
CA ASN A 15 14.50 -7.57 5.78
C ASN A 15 14.74 -6.13 6.24
N LEU A 16 13.66 -5.37 6.35
CA LEU A 16 13.72 -4.01 6.87
C LEU A 16 14.20 -4.03 8.32
N HIS A 17 15.27 -3.26 8.61
CA HIS A 17 15.75 -3.11 9.97
C HIS A 17 14.80 -2.19 10.75
N PRO A 18 14.30 -2.58 11.94
CA PRO A 18 13.20 -1.87 12.61
C PRO A 18 13.56 -0.45 13.09
N VAL A 19 14.84 -0.15 13.25
CA VAL A 19 15.33 1.14 13.78
C VAL A 19 16.01 2.00 12.70
N MET A 20 16.43 1.40 11.58
CA MET A 20 17.15 2.17 10.56
C MET A 20 16.17 2.62 9.47
N PRO A 21 16.30 3.87 9.00
CA PRO A 21 15.57 4.30 7.82
C PRO A 21 15.90 3.35 6.66
N PRO A 22 14.92 3.02 5.80
CA PRO A 22 15.21 2.23 4.61
C PRO A 22 16.29 2.90 3.75
N PHE A 23 17.08 2.11 3.03
CA PHE A 23 18.17 2.60 2.17
C PHE A 23 17.76 3.71 1.20
N TRP A 24 16.51 3.70 0.74
CA TRP A 24 15.97 4.69 -0.18
C TRP A 24 15.80 6.07 0.48
N TRP A 25 15.57 6.14 1.80
CA TRP A 25 15.47 7.42 2.51
C TRP A 25 16.81 8.17 2.50
N ALA A 26 17.93 7.45 2.67
CA ALA A 26 19.26 8.02 2.62
C ALA A 26 19.68 8.48 1.21
N GLY A 27 19.16 7.83 0.17
CA GLY A 27 19.50 8.14 -1.23
C GLY A 27 18.62 9.22 -1.86
N TYR A 28 17.34 9.25 -1.52
CA TYR A 28 16.34 10.07 -2.22
C TYR A 28 15.63 11.08 -1.30
N GLY A 29 15.82 10.97 0.02
CA GLY A 29 15.13 11.81 0.99
C GLY A 29 13.61 11.74 0.84
N ALA A 30 12.95 12.88 1.06
CA ALA A 30 11.52 13.04 0.86
C ALA A 30 11.15 13.61 -0.53
N VAL A 31 12.12 13.73 -1.44
CA VAL A 31 11.86 14.32 -2.77
C VAL A 31 10.89 13.44 -3.55
N GLY A 32 9.77 14.03 -3.97
CA GLY A 32 8.70 13.31 -4.68
C GLY A 32 7.71 12.56 -3.78
N ILE A 33 7.89 12.63 -2.45
CA ILE A 33 6.92 12.12 -1.48
C ILE A 33 6.01 13.27 -1.05
N ASP A 34 4.69 13.06 -1.11
CA ASP A 34 3.73 13.96 -0.47
C ASP A 34 3.83 13.75 1.04
N GLN A 35 4.54 14.66 1.72
CA GLN A 35 4.79 14.56 3.15
C GLN A 35 3.50 14.62 3.98
N GLY A 36 2.48 15.34 3.52
CA GLY A 36 1.19 15.39 4.20
C GLY A 36 0.51 14.04 4.17
N ALA A 37 0.41 13.43 2.98
CA ALA A 37 -0.16 12.10 2.81
C ALA A 37 0.62 11.02 3.58
N TYR A 38 1.95 11.12 3.61
CA TYR A 38 2.79 10.22 4.40
C TYR A 38 2.52 10.34 5.89
N ASN A 39 2.50 11.55 6.43
CA ASN A 39 2.26 11.78 7.86
C ASN A 39 0.86 11.32 8.29
N ASP A 40 -0.17 11.59 7.48
CA ASP A 40 -1.55 11.14 7.74
C ASP A 40 -1.67 9.61 7.74
N TRP A 41 -0.93 8.95 6.84
CA TRP A 41 -0.83 7.49 6.80
C TRP A 41 -0.07 6.94 8.00
N GLU A 42 1.05 7.53 8.39
CA GLU A 42 1.84 7.09 9.56
C GLU A 42 1.01 7.20 10.86
N GLN A 43 0.31 8.32 11.06
CA GLN A 43 -0.60 8.51 12.19
C GLN A 43 -1.76 7.50 12.21
N SER A 44 -2.19 7.03 11.03
CA SER A 44 -3.24 6.01 10.92
C SER A 44 -2.87 4.68 11.56
N LEU A 45 -1.58 4.33 11.54
CA LEU A 45 -1.08 3.07 12.06
C LEU A 45 -1.09 3.04 13.59
N GLN A 46 -1.07 4.22 14.22
CA GLN A 46 -1.04 4.38 15.67
C GLN A 46 -2.44 4.31 16.32
N ILE A 47 -3.51 4.54 15.55
CA ILE A 47 -4.88 4.62 16.05
C ILE A 47 -5.71 3.49 15.44
N VAL A 48 -6.02 2.46 16.22
CA VAL A 48 -7.10 1.51 15.91
C VAL A 48 -8.29 1.86 16.79
N PRO A 49 -9.24 2.71 16.36
CA PRO A 49 -10.50 2.80 17.06
C PRO A 49 -11.18 1.43 16.95
N LEU A 50 -11.61 0.87 18.07
CA LEU A 50 -12.52 -0.28 18.07
C LEU A 50 -13.84 0.16 17.43
N LYS A 51 -13.91 0.12 16.10
CA LYS A 51 -15.18 0.24 15.38
C LYS A 51 -16.00 -1.01 15.70
N ARG A 52 -17.30 -0.84 15.95
CA ARG A 52 -18.22 -1.99 15.99
C ARG A 52 -18.05 -2.74 14.68
N ALA A 53 -17.84 -4.04 14.76
CA ALA A 53 -17.43 -4.82 13.59
C ALA A 53 -18.43 -4.73 12.41
N GLY A 54 -19.71 -4.40 12.67
CA GLY A 54 -20.74 -4.16 11.64
C GLY A 54 -20.49 -2.92 10.76
N ASP A 55 -19.85 -1.89 11.29
CA ASP A 55 -19.64 -0.59 10.61
C ASP A 55 -18.27 -0.51 9.91
N SER A 56 -17.54 -1.62 9.87
CA SER A 56 -16.25 -1.68 9.18
C SER A 56 -16.46 -1.60 7.66
N PRO A 57 -15.75 -0.72 6.94
CA PRO A 57 -15.78 -0.67 5.47
C PRO A 57 -15.50 -2.02 4.81
N LEU A 58 -14.69 -2.84 5.48
CA LEU A 58 -14.35 -4.21 5.09
C LEU A 58 -15.57 -5.13 5.09
N ARG A 59 -16.48 -4.98 6.07
CA ARG A 59 -17.72 -5.76 6.13
C ARG A 59 -18.73 -5.36 5.06
N GLN A 60 -18.81 -4.08 4.72
CA GLN A 60 -19.68 -3.61 3.66
C GLN A 60 -19.18 -4.05 2.27
N SER A 61 -17.88 -4.30 2.15
CA SER A 61 -17.24 -4.76 0.90
C SER A 61 -17.06 -6.28 0.84
N LEU A 62 -17.61 -7.04 1.80
CA LEU A 62 -17.35 -8.49 1.95
C LEU A 62 -17.62 -9.28 0.66
N PRO A 63 -18.75 -9.08 -0.05
CA PRO A 63 -19.02 -9.83 -1.28
C PRO A 63 -17.95 -9.61 -2.35
N ALA A 64 -17.51 -8.36 -2.53
CA ALA A 64 -16.45 -8.03 -3.48
C ALA A 64 -15.08 -8.56 -3.03
N LEU A 65 -14.83 -8.55 -1.72
CA LEU A 65 -13.58 -9.07 -1.15
C LEU A 65 -13.48 -10.58 -1.31
N ILE A 66 -14.56 -11.31 -1.03
CA ILE A 66 -14.64 -12.76 -1.24
C ILE A 66 -14.38 -13.10 -2.71
N ALA A 67 -15.06 -12.42 -3.64
CA ALA A 67 -14.84 -12.64 -5.07
C ALA A 67 -13.39 -12.35 -5.50
N ALA A 68 -12.77 -11.29 -4.95
CA ALA A 68 -11.38 -10.97 -5.23
C ALA A 68 -10.41 -12.03 -4.68
N TRP A 69 -10.70 -12.57 -3.49
CA TRP A 69 -9.95 -13.66 -2.85
C TRP A 69 -10.06 -14.97 -3.62
N GLU A 70 -11.26 -15.36 -4.04
CA GLU A 70 -11.49 -16.51 -4.93
C GLU A 70 -10.74 -16.34 -6.26
N GLY A 71 -10.63 -15.09 -6.75
CA GLY A 71 -9.82 -14.71 -7.90
C GLY A 71 -8.30 -14.67 -7.63
N GLY A 72 -7.85 -15.04 -6.44
CA GLY A 72 -6.45 -15.18 -6.05
C GLY A 72 -5.81 -13.98 -5.37
N LEU A 73 -6.59 -12.96 -4.97
CA LEU A 73 -6.09 -11.89 -4.10
C LEU A 73 -5.80 -12.47 -2.70
N ASP A 74 -4.62 -12.22 -2.14
CA ASP A 74 -4.32 -12.58 -0.76
C ASP A 74 -3.82 -11.39 0.08
N THR A 75 -3.35 -10.33 -0.58
CA THR A 75 -2.69 -9.22 0.09
C THR A 75 -3.20 -7.87 -0.42
N VAL A 76 -3.67 -7.03 0.51
CA VAL A 76 -4.00 -5.62 0.27
C VAL A 76 -2.98 -4.76 1.00
N ILE A 77 -2.32 -3.86 0.27
CA ILE A 77 -1.27 -2.98 0.77
C ILE A 77 -1.81 -1.54 0.76
N ILE A 78 -1.89 -0.91 1.92
CA ILE A 78 -2.31 0.48 2.04
C ILE A 78 -1.08 1.38 1.85
N VAL A 79 -1.07 2.20 0.80
CA VAL A 79 0.02 3.12 0.46
C VAL A 79 -0.25 4.56 0.95
N PRO A 80 0.79 5.34 1.26
CA PRO A 80 0.69 6.71 1.78
C PRO A 80 0.37 7.74 0.67
N TYR A 81 -0.67 7.49 -0.12
CA TYR A 81 -1.08 8.38 -1.21
C TYR A 81 -2.31 9.18 -0.82
N ALA A 82 -2.31 10.46 -1.17
CA ALA A 82 -3.48 11.31 -1.05
C ALA A 82 -4.57 10.86 -2.04
N ARG A 83 -5.83 10.98 -1.61
CA ARG A 83 -7.03 10.70 -2.43
C ARG A 83 -7.07 9.26 -2.96
N TYR A 84 -8.06 8.96 -3.79
CA TYR A 84 -8.26 7.63 -4.35
C TYR A 84 -7.04 7.16 -5.15
N PHE A 85 -6.50 6.01 -4.77
CA PHE A 85 -5.53 5.25 -5.54
C PHE A 85 -5.85 3.76 -5.39
N ALA A 86 -5.84 3.04 -6.51
CA ALA A 86 -5.96 1.59 -6.52
C ALA A 86 -5.21 1.02 -7.73
N ARG A 87 -4.33 0.05 -7.49
CA ARG A 87 -3.60 -0.65 -8.56
C ARG A 87 -3.31 -2.08 -8.16
N ARG A 88 -3.69 -3.03 -9.03
CA ARG A 88 -3.34 -4.44 -8.87
C ARG A 88 -2.04 -4.73 -9.61
N THR A 89 -0.99 -5.10 -8.87
CA THR A 89 0.33 -5.37 -9.46
C THR A 89 0.50 -6.82 -9.87
N THR A 90 -0.12 -7.74 -9.14
CA THR A 90 -0.21 -9.16 -9.51
C THR A 90 -1.61 -9.68 -9.18
N THR A 91 -1.91 -10.92 -9.56
CA THR A 91 -3.15 -11.58 -9.12
C THR A 91 -3.31 -11.56 -7.59
N ARG A 92 -2.20 -11.62 -6.86
CA ARG A 92 -2.15 -11.71 -5.39
C ARG A 92 -2.17 -10.38 -4.65
N HIS A 93 -1.64 -9.32 -5.26
CA HIS A 93 -1.38 -8.06 -4.56
C HIS A 93 -2.16 -6.89 -5.14
N LEU A 94 -2.91 -6.20 -4.27
CA LEU A 94 -3.62 -4.96 -4.56
C LEU A 94 -3.03 -3.83 -3.70
N LEU A 95 -2.60 -2.74 -4.32
CA LEU A 95 -2.24 -1.51 -3.63
C LEU A 95 -3.43 -0.57 -3.63
N VAL A 96 -3.74 0.04 -2.49
CA VAL A 96 -4.80 1.04 -2.33
C VAL A 96 -4.32 2.20 -1.47
N SER A 97 -4.80 3.42 -1.71
CA SER A 97 -4.67 4.48 -0.71
C SER A 97 -5.60 4.21 0.46
N ARG A 98 -5.33 4.89 1.59
CA ARG A 98 -6.21 4.82 2.76
C ARG A 98 -7.64 5.29 2.45
N SER A 99 -7.78 6.40 1.73
CA SER A 99 -9.12 6.91 1.36
C SER A 99 -9.94 5.88 0.57
N ALA A 100 -9.28 5.16 -0.35
CA ALA A 100 -9.92 4.09 -1.10
C ALA A 100 -10.28 2.87 -0.23
N HIS A 101 -9.45 2.51 0.75
CA HIS A 101 -9.71 1.40 1.67
C HIS A 101 -10.84 1.71 2.67
N ASP A 102 -10.88 2.93 3.20
CA ASP A 102 -11.80 3.33 4.26
C ASP A 102 -13.20 3.68 3.74
N ASN A 103 -13.37 3.83 2.42
CA ASN A 103 -14.66 4.03 1.75
C ASN A 103 -15.14 2.73 1.07
N PRO A 104 -16.29 2.15 1.48
CA PRO A 104 -16.79 0.89 0.93
C PRO A 104 -16.97 0.85 -0.59
N ALA A 105 -17.47 1.95 -1.19
CA ALA A 105 -17.71 2.02 -2.62
C ALA A 105 -16.39 2.07 -3.40
N GLU A 106 -15.42 2.84 -2.89
CA GLU A 106 -14.09 2.93 -3.48
C GLU A 106 -13.29 1.63 -3.30
N PHE A 107 -13.43 0.96 -2.15
CA PHE A 107 -12.76 -0.29 -1.88
C PHE A 107 -13.32 -1.42 -2.75
N THR A 108 -14.66 -1.49 -2.88
CA THR A 108 -15.33 -2.41 -3.82
C THR A 108 -14.84 -2.19 -5.25
N ARG A 109 -14.73 -0.93 -5.68
CA ARG A 109 -14.16 -0.59 -7.00
C ARG A 109 -12.70 -1.04 -7.12
N ALA A 110 -11.88 -0.85 -6.09
CA ALA A 110 -10.49 -1.25 -6.08
C ALA A 110 -10.32 -2.78 -6.19
N LEU A 111 -11.16 -3.56 -5.50
CA LEU A 111 -11.15 -5.03 -5.54
C LEU A 111 -11.42 -5.61 -6.94
N GLY A 112 -12.19 -4.88 -7.76
CA GLY A 112 -12.46 -5.22 -9.16
C GLY A 112 -11.33 -4.90 -10.15
N THR A 113 -10.25 -4.25 -9.71
CA THR A 113 -9.11 -3.96 -10.59
C THR A 113 -8.39 -5.24 -11.02
N ARG A 114 -7.92 -5.27 -12.27
CA ARG A 114 -7.15 -6.41 -12.81
C ARG A 114 -5.66 -6.11 -12.75
N PRO A 115 -4.80 -7.13 -12.65
CA PRO A 115 -3.36 -6.95 -12.77
C PRO A 115 -3.06 -6.23 -14.09
N GLU A 116 -2.13 -5.26 -14.06
CA GLU A 116 -1.63 -4.69 -15.30
C GLU A 116 -1.07 -5.83 -16.16
N ARG A 117 -1.53 -5.93 -17.42
CA ARG A 117 -0.87 -6.82 -18.39
C ARG A 117 0.53 -6.26 -18.56
N GLY A 118 1.53 -6.99 -18.06
CA GLY A 118 2.93 -6.59 -18.15
C GLY A 118 3.23 -6.13 -19.57
N GLY A 119 3.41 -4.82 -19.74
CA GLY A 119 3.90 -4.27 -20.98
C GLY A 119 5.28 -4.88 -21.20
N ARG A 120 5.40 -5.77 -22.19
CA ARG A 120 6.70 -6.09 -22.78
C ARG A 120 7.27 -4.77 -23.29
N LYS A 121 8.11 -4.11 -22.50
CA LYS A 121 9.07 -3.16 -23.04
C LYS A 121 10.06 -4.01 -23.83
N GLY A 122 9.84 -4.09 -25.14
CA GLY A 122 10.86 -4.55 -26.06
C GLY A 122 12.10 -3.67 -25.86
N LEU A 123 13.24 -4.30 -25.63
CA LEU A 123 14.51 -3.66 -25.91
C LEU A 123 14.52 -3.37 -27.42
N ALA A 124 14.57 -2.10 -27.77
CA ALA A 124 15.05 -1.60 -29.05
C ALA A 124 16.25 -0.72 -28.74
#